data_AF-A0A0S8H5K3-F1
#
_entry.id   AF-A0A0S8H5K3-F1
#
_cell.length_a   1.000
_cell.length_b   1.000
_cell.length_c   1.000
_cell.angle_alpha   90.00
_cell.angle_beta   90.00
_cell.angle_gamma   90.00
#
_symmetry.space_group_name_H-M   'P 1'
#
loop_
_entity.id
_entity.type
_entity.pdbx_description
1 polymer ?
#
loop_
_entity_poly.entity_id
_entity_poly.type
_entity_poly.pdbx_seq_one_letter_code
_entity_poly.pdbx_strand_id
1 'polypeptide(L)'
;MGRTVKTRFAPSPTGHLHVGGARTALFNWLYARKVGGAFLLRIEDTDRARHVEGAVEKIVADLSWLGIDWDEGYRVGGPNEPYEQSKRLDIYSEYVRRLLEAERAYYAFETPAELEMVRKQAEADKRQVRYPRPAATPT
;
A
#
# COMPACT_ATOMS: atom_id res chain seq x y z
N MET A 1 1.24 6.00 -30.26
CA MET A 1 0.99 4.80 -29.43
C MET A 1 -0.04 5.16 -28.38
N GLY A 2 -1.19 4.47 -28.37
CA GLY A 2 -2.22 4.68 -27.36
C GLY A 2 -1.74 4.24 -25.97
N ARG A 3 -2.16 4.96 -24.93
CA ARG A 3 -1.77 4.68 -23.55
C ARG A 3 -2.52 3.43 -23.05
N THR A 4 -1.82 2.31 -22.87
CA THR A 4 -2.43 1.07 -22.36
C THR A 4 -2.93 1.27 -20.94
N VAL A 5 -4.19 0.90 -20.67
CA VAL A 5 -4.77 0.96 -19.32
C VAL A 5 -4.11 -0.10 -18.44
N LYS A 6 -3.68 0.30 -17.24
CA LYS A 6 -3.15 -0.60 -16.21
C LYS A 6 -3.96 -0.47 -14.93
N THR A 7 -4.40 -1.59 -14.37
CA THR A 7 -5.10 -1.67 -13.07
C THR A 7 -4.30 -2.54 -12.11
N ARG A 8 -4.55 -2.45 -10.80
CA ARG A 8 -3.85 -3.31 -9.84
C ARG A 8 -4.74 -3.74 -8.69
N PHE A 9 -4.54 -4.98 -8.26
CA PHE A 9 -4.91 -5.45 -6.93
C PHE A 9 -3.68 -5.40 -6.01
N ALA A 10 -3.85 -4.78 -4.85
CA ALA A 10 -2.74 -4.47 -3.94
C ALA A 10 -3.04 -4.96 -2.51
N PRO A 11 -3.04 -6.28 -2.27
CA PRO A 11 -3.36 -6.84 -0.96
C PRO A 11 -2.18 -6.72 0.01
N SER A 12 -2.47 -6.46 1.29
CA SER A 12 -1.53 -6.64 2.38
C SER A 12 -1.59 -8.09 2.91
N PRO A 13 -0.46 -8.74 3.22
CA PRO A 13 -0.41 -10.13 3.68
C PRO A 13 -0.74 -10.26 5.16
N THR A 14 -1.91 -9.75 5.57
CA THR A 14 -2.35 -9.73 6.98
C THR A 14 -3.36 -10.82 7.34
N GLY A 15 -3.60 -11.77 6.44
CA GLY A 15 -4.58 -12.84 6.62
C GLY A 15 -5.17 -13.36 5.31
N HIS A 16 -6.44 -13.73 5.33
CA HIS A 16 -7.16 -14.33 4.20
C HIS A 16 -7.75 -13.28 3.25
N LEU A 17 -7.94 -13.66 1.98
CA LEU A 17 -8.66 -12.83 1.02
C LEU A 17 -10.15 -12.80 1.39
N HIS A 18 -10.62 -11.71 1.98
CA HIS A 18 -12.04 -11.53 2.26
C HIS A 18 -12.82 -11.14 0.98
N VAL A 19 -14.16 -11.33 1.02
CA VAL A 19 -15.07 -11.08 -0.13
C VAL A 19 -14.90 -9.68 -0.73
N GLY A 20 -14.76 -8.65 0.10
CA GLY A 20 -14.49 -7.28 -0.37
C GLY A 20 -13.19 -7.14 -1.18
N GLY A 21 -12.14 -7.87 -0.79
CA GLY A 21 -10.87 -7.94 -1.51
C GLY A 21 -11.03 -8.67 -2.84
N ALA A 22 -11.66 -9.85 -2.83
CA ALA A 22 -11.96 -10.63 -4.04
C ALA A 22 -12.78 -9.81 -5.06
N ARG A 23 -13.82 -9.09 -4.60
CA ARG A 23 -14.62 -8.18 -5.45
C ARG A 23 -13.76 -7.09 -6.07
N THR A 24 -12.85 -6.50 -5.30
CA THR A 24 -11.95 -5.45 -5.79
C THR A 24 -10.99 -5.99 -6.85
N ALA A 25 -10.41 -7.17 -6.63
CA ALA A 25 -9.59 -7.86 -7.62
C ALA A 25 -10.38 -8.13 -8.91
N LEU A 26 -11.58 -8.70 -8.77
CA LEU A 26 -12.47 -9.01 -9.90
C LEU A 26 -12.82 -7.77 -10.73
N PHE A 27 -13.14 -6.64 -10.10
CA PHE A 27 -13.49 -5.42 -10.86
C PHE A 27 -12.30 -4.84 -11.62
N ASN A 28 -11.11 -4.83 -11.02
CA ASN A 28 -9.91 -4.36 -11.70
C ASN A 28 -9.55 -5.29 -12.87
N TRP A 29 -9.61 -6.60 -12.63
CA TRP A 29 -9.37 -7.63 -13.64
C TRP A 29 -10.37 -7.54 -14.81
N LEU A 30 -11.68 -7.52 -14.54
CA LEU A 30 -12.72 -7.37 -15.57
C LEU A 30 -12.55 -6.08 -16.38
N TYR A 31 -12.22 -4.96 -15.71
CA TYR A 31 -12.01 -3.70 -16.39
C TYR A 31 -10.79 -3.75 -17.31
N ALA A 32 -9.66 -4.28 -16.84
CA ALA A 32 -8.47 -4.46 -17.66
C ALA A 32 -8.76 -5.35 -18.89
N ARG A 33 -9.40 -6.50 -18.70
CA ARG A 33 -9.77 -7.40 -19.80
C ARG A 33 -10.71 -6.72 -20.79
N LYS A 34 -11.74 -6.00 -20.32
CA LYS A 34 -12.71 -5.30 -21.17
C LYS A 34 -12.07 -4.27 -22.09
N VAL A 35 -11.03 -3.57 -21.64
CA VAL A 35 -10.38 -2.50 -22.41
C VAL A 35 -9.08 -2.94 -23.11
N GLY A 36 -8.74 -4.23 -23.07
CA GLY A 36 -7.48 -4.74 -23.59
C GLY A 36 -6.25 -4.17 -22.85
N GLY A 37 -6.40 -3.85 -21.57
CA GLY A 37 -5.35 -3.38 -20.68
C GLY A 37 -4.64 -4.51 -19.95
N ALA A 38 -3.81 -4.14 -18.96
CA ALA A 38 -3.11 -5.07 -18.08
C ALA A 38 -3.61 -4.97 -16.64
N PHE A 39 -3.67 -6.10 -15.95
CA PHE A 39 -4.00 -6.22 -14.54
C PHE A 39 -2.78 -6.70 -13.75
N LEU A 40 -2.50 -6.03 -12.64
CA LEU A 40 -1.30 -6.25 -11.85
C LEU A 40 -1.57 -6.76 -10.43
N LEU A 41 -0.72 -7.66 -9.93
CA LEU A 41 -0.67 -8.06 -8.52
C LEU A 41 0.56 -7.48 -7.82
N ARG A 42 0.35 -6.59 -6.84
CA ARG A 42 1.42 -6.00 -6.02
C ARG A 42 1.20 -6.32 -4.55
N ILE A 43 2.20 -6.88 -3.88
CA ILE A 43 2.10 -7.22 -2.45
C ILE A 43 2.48 -6.01 -1.60
N GLU A 44 1.56 -5.58 -0.72
CA GLU A 44 1.78 -4.46 0.21
C GLU A 44 2.24 -4.98 1.59
N ASP A 45 3.49 -5.43 1.64
CA ASP A 45 4.16 -6.10 2.77
C ASP A 45 5.11 -5.19 3.57
N THR A 46 4.88 -3.87 3.55
CA THR A 46 5.72 -2.91 4.30
C THR A 46 5.52 -2.98 5.81
N ASP A 47 4.34 -3.40 6.27
CA ASP A 47 4.04 -3.57 7.69
C ASP A 47 4.41 -4.99 8.15
N ARG A 48 5.67 -5.15 8.57
CA ARG A 48 6.19 -6.44 9.05
C ARG A 48 5.52 -6.93 10.33
N ALA A 49 5.00 -6.04 11.18
CA ALA A 49 4.37 -6.43 12.44
C ALA A 49 3.03 -7.14 12.23
N ARG A 50 2.34 -6.82 11.13
CA ARG A 50 1.07 -7.47 10.74
C ARG A 50 1.24 -8.55 9.68
N HIS A 51 2.47 -8.87 9.28
CA HIS A 51 2.74 -9.88 8.26
C HIS A 51 2.43 -11.28 8.79
N VAL A 52 1.54 -12.00 8.10
CA VAL A 52 1.21 -13.40 8.39
C VAL A 52 1.96 -14.29 7.39
N GLU A 53 2.79 -15.19 7.92
CA GLU A 53 3.53 -16.14 7.10
C GLU A 53 2.57 -16.99 6.23
N GLY A 54 2.90 -17.14 4.94
CA GLY A 54 2.07 -17.85 3.98
C GLY A 54 0.78 -17.12 3.54
N ALA A 55 0.48 -15.92 4.05
CA ALA A 55 -0.72 -15.19 3.62
C ALA A 55 -0.68 -14.79 2.14
N VAL A 56 0.49 -14.38 1.63
CA VAL A 56 0.70 -14.09 0.20
C VAL A 56 0.32 -15.30 -0.65
N GLU A 57 0.74 -16.49 -0.22
CA GLU A 57 0.50 -17.73 -0.94
C GLU A 57 -0.98 -18.15 -0.95
N LYS A 58 -1.67 -17.95 0.18
CA LYS A 58 -3.12 -18.15 0.24
C LYS A 58 -3.85 -17.19 -0.70
N ILE A 59 -3.47 -15.91 -0.72
CA ILE A 59 -4.06 -14.92 -1.63
C ILE A 59 -3.86 -15.34 -3.09
N VAL A 60 -2.66 -15.79 -3.45
CA VAL A 60 -2.37 -16.29 -4.81
C VAL A 60 -3.24 -17.51 -5.15
N ALA A 61 -3.38 -18.45 -4.22
CA ALA A 61 -4.24 -19.62 -4.40
C ALA A 61 -5.73 -19.24 -4.55
N ASP A 62 -6.23 -18.30 -3.73
CA ASP A 62 -7.61 -17.83 -3.79
C ASP A 62 -7.91 -17.12 -5.12
N LEU A 63 -7.00 -16.27 -5.60
CA LEU A 63 -7.13 -15.61 -6.91
C LEU A 63 -7.11 -16.63 -8.05
N SER A 64 -6.22 -17.62 -7.98
CA SER A 64 -6.15 -18.70 -8.95
C SER A 64 -7.44 -19.53 -8.99
N TRP A 65 -8.00 -19.87 -7.82
CA TRP A 65 -9.27 -20.58 -7.70
C TRP A 65 -10.45 -19.79 -8.29
N LEU A 66 -10.43 -18.46 -8.14
CA LEU A 66 -11.42 -17.56 -8.75
C LEU A 66 -11.24 -17.37 -10.27
N GLY A 67 -10.18 -17.92 -10.87
CA GLY A 67 -9.83 -17.69 -12.28
C GLY A 67 -9.31 -16.29 -12.58
N ILE A 68 -8.78 -15.60 -11.57
CA ILE A 68 -8.21 -14.25 -11.70
C ILE A 68 -6.69 -14.37 -11.82
N ASP A 69 -6.20 -14.29 -13.05
CA ASP A 69 -4.78 -14.18 -13.37
C ASP A 69 -4.32 -12.71 -13.42
N TRP A 70 -3.00 -12.46 -13.53
CA TRP A 70 -2.43 -11.13 -13.68
C TRP A 70 -1.30 -11.12 -14.72
N ASP A 71 -1.17 -10.01 -15.44
CA ASP A 71 -0.23 -9.85 -16.56
C ASP A 71 1.15 -9.37 -16.11
N GLU A 72 1.22 -8.61 -15.02
CA GLU A 72 2.47 -8.21 -14.36
C GLU A 72 2.28 -8.33 -12.85
N GLY A 73 3.29 -8.75 -12.10
CA GLY A 73 3.11 -8.85 -10.65
C GLY A 73 3.97 -9.88 -9.97
N TYR A 74 3.66 -10.14 -8.70
CA TYR A 74 4.26 -11.21 -7.93
C TYR A 74 4.29 -12.53 -8.73
N ARG A 75 5.44 -13.22 -8.73
CA ARG A 75 5.78 -14.43 -9.53
C ARG A 75 5.85 -14.28 -11.06
N VAL A 76 5.01 -13.45 -11.66
CA VAL A 76 4.94 -13.26 -13.12
C VAL A 76 6.03 -12.31 -13.61
N GLY A 77 6.47 -11.38 -12.76
CA GLY A 77 7.44 -10.35 -13.09
C GLY A 77 6.85 -9.26 -13.97
N GLY A 78 7.71 -8.53 -14.67
CA GLY A 78 7.31 -7.47 -15.60
C GLY A 78 8.18 -6.21 -15.50
N PRO A 79 7.86 -5.16 -16.28
CA PRO A 79 8.76 -4.02 -16.46
C PRO A 79 8.93 -3.13 -15.21
N ASN A 80 8.08 -3.28 -14.19
CA ASN A 80 8.07 -2.44 -12.99
C ASN A 80 8.47 -3.19 -11.71
N GLU A 81 9.22 -4.29 -11.84
CA GLU A 81 9.73 -5.05 -10.70
C GLU A 81 10.55 -4.20 -9.71
N PRO A 82 10.64 -4.63 -8.43
CA PRO A 82 9.93 -5.76 -7.82
C PRO A 82 8.48 -5.41 -7.45
N TYR A 83 7.60 -6.42 -7.39
CA TYR A 83 6.18 -6.26 -7.05
C TYR A 83 5.84 -6.48 -5.58
N GLU A 84 6.85 -6.71 -4.74
CA GLU A 84 6.75 -6.68 -3.28
C GLU A 84 7.26 -5.32 -2.78
N GLN A 85 6.45 -4.60 -2.01
CA GLN A 85 6.82 -3.26 -1.57
C GLN A 85 8.00 -3.24 -0.60
N SER A 86 8.18 -4.28 0.20
CA SER A 86 9.33 -4.43 1.10
C SER A 86 10.67 -4.46 0.37
N LYS A 87 10.67 -4.78 -0.93
CA LYS A 87 11.86 -4.78 -1.82
C LYS A 87 12.05 -3.46 -2.57
N ARG A 88 11.25 -2.42 -2.28
CA ARG A 88 11.26 -1.13 -2.98
C ARG A 88 11.68 0.05 -2.09
N LEU A 89 12.31 -0.21 -0.95
CA LEU A 89 12.63 0.81 0.05
C LEU A 89 13.52 1.94 -0.49
N ASP A 90 14.42 1.63 -1.43
CA ASP A 90 15.31 2.63 -2.04
C ASP A 90 14.52 3.67 -2.84
N ILE A 91 13.49 3.23 -3.58
CA ILE A 91 12.60 4.09 -4.35
C ILE A 91 11.85 5.03 -3.39
N TYR A 92 11.31 4.49 -2.30
CA TYR A 92 10.59 5.31 -1.31
C TYR A 92 11.53 6.32 -0.64
N SER A 93 12.74 5.90 -0.30
CA SER A 93 13.76 6.77 0.31
C SER A 93 14.16 7.92 -0.62
N GLU A 94 14.27 7.66 -1.92
CA GLU A 94 14.49 8.69 -2.92
C GLU A 94 13.33 9.71 -2.97
N TYR A 95 12.08 9.25 -3.04
CA TYR A 95 10.93 10.16 -3.09
C TYR A 95 10.73 10.92 -1.78
N VAL A 96 11.02 10.31 -0.63
CA VAL A 96 11.02 11.00 0.67
C VAL A 96 12.04 12.14 0.67
N ARG A 97 13.28 11.90 0.20
CA ARG A 97 14.29 12.95 0.06
C ARG A 97 13.82 14.09 -0.83
N ARG A 98 13.26 13.79 -2.00
CA ARG A 98 12.70 14.81 -2.92
C ARG A 98 11.58 15.63 -2.26
N LEU A 99 10.74 15.00 -1.43
CA LEU A 99 9.68 15.70 -0.71
C LEU A 99 10.23 16.61 0.41
N LEU A 100 11.28 16.17 1.11
CA LEU A 100 11.96 16.98 2.12
C LEU A 100 12.67 18.18 1.47
N GLU A 101 13.41 17.96 0.39
CA GLU A 101 14.09 19.02 -0.39
C GLU A 101 13.12 20.05 -0.97
N ALA A 102 11.91 19.62 -1.33
CA ALA A 102 10.86 20.49 -1.84
C ALA A 102 10.00 21.15 -0.74
N GLU A 103 10.36 21.00 0.54
CA GLU A 103 9.59 21.50 1.69
C GLU A 103 8.13 21.00 1.73
N ARG A 104 7.89 19.80 1.18
CA ARG A 104 6.57 19.13 1.14
C ARG A 104 6.44 18.03 2.20
N ALA A 105 7.52 17.74 2.92
CA ALA A 105 7.56 16.84 4.07
C ALA A 105 8.51 17.42 5.13
N TYR A 106 8.40 16.94 6.37
CA TYR A 106 9.30 17.28 7.46
C TYR A 106 9.49 16.07 8.38
N TYR A 107 10.58 16.05 9.16
CA TYR A 107 10.79 15.02 10.17
C TYR A 107 9.96 15.30 11.42
N ALA A 108 9.25 14.28 11.87
CA ALA A 108 8.53 14.26 13.14
C ALA A 108 9.38 13.50 14.18
N PHE A 109 9.53 14.08 15.37
CA PHE A 109 10.39 13.56 16.43
C PHE A 109 9.61 13.14 17.68
N GLU A 110 8.29 13.36 17.66
CA GLU A 110 7.40 12.99 18.75
C GLU A 110 7.39 11.47 18.95
N THR A 111 7.55 11.07 20.20
CA THR A 111 7.51 9.68 20.64
C THR A 111 6.08 9.13 20.62
N PRO A 112 5.90 7.80 20.54
CA PRO A 112 4.57 7.19 20.69
C PRO A 112 3.86 7.57 21.99
N ALA A 113 4.61 7.76 23.09
CA ALA A 113 4.05 8.17 24.38
C ALA A 113 3.52 9.62 24.35
N GLU A 114 4.23 10.55 23.72
CA GLU A 114 3.78 11.93 23.53
C GLU A 114 2.52 11.98 22.65
N LEU A 115 2.49 11.22 21.55
CA LEU A 115 1.31 11.14 20.69
C LEU A 115 0.10 10.52 21.41
N GLU A 116 0.33 9.59 22.33
CA GLU A 116 -0.73 9.00 23.15
C GLU A 116 -1.30 10.02 24.16
N MET A 117 -0.47 10.88 24.74
CA MET A 117 -0.95 12.00 25.57
C MET A 117 -1.81 12.97 24.76
N VAL A 118 -1.41 13.30 23.52
CA VAL A 118 -2.20 14.15 22.62
C VAL A 118 -3.57 13.54 22.33
N ARG A 119 -3.64 12.21 22.13
CA ARG A 119 -4.90 11.48 21.93
C ARG A 119 -5.81 11.54 23.14
N LYS A 120 -5.28 11.23 24.33
CA LYS A 120 -6.04 11.27 25.60
C LYS A 120 -6.57 12.67 25.90
N GLN A 121 -5.77 13.71 25.66
CA GLN A 121 -6.22 15.08 25.83
C GLN A 121 -7.36 15.42 24.87
N ALA A 122 -7.23 15.05 23.59
CA ALA A 122 -8.30 15.28 22.62
C ALA A 122 -9.60 14.54 22.98
N GLU A 123 -9.50 13.32 23.52
CA GLU A 123 -10.65 12.57 24.02
C GLU A 123 -11.31 13.26 25.22
N ALA A 124 -10.53 13.69 26.21
CA ALA A 124 -11.02 14.43 27.37
C ALA A 124 -11.74 15.74 26.95
N ASP A 125 -11.19 16.43 25.96
CA ASP A 125 -11.75 17.65 25.38
C ASP A 125 -12.93 17.39 24.42
N LYS A 126 -13.28 16.12 24.16
CA LYS A 126 -14.29 15.68 23.17
C LYS A 126 -14.06 16.27 21.77
N ARG A 127 -12.80 16.43 21.38
CA ARG A 127 -12.39 16.94 20.06
C ARG A 127 -11.75 15.83 19.24
N GLN A 128 -11.72 16.01 17.92
CA GLN A 128 -10.96 15.11 17.06
C GLN A 128 -9.45 15.22 17.35
N VAL A 129 -8.79 14.07 17.39
CA VAL A 129 -7.33 14.00 17.44
C VAL A 129 -6.77 14.63 16.16
N ARG A 130 -5.89 15.61 16.32
CA ARG A 130 -5.11 16.19 15.22
C ARG A 130 -3.64 16.02 15.55
N TYR A 131 -2.85 15.64 14.56
CA TYR A 131 -1.39 15.62 14.69
C TYR A 131 -0.91 17.03 15.07
N PRO A 132 -0.06 17.20 16.09
CA PRO A 132 0.42 18.51 16.54
C PRO A 132 1.47 19.04 15.55
N ARG A 133 1.02 19.47 14.36
CA ARG A 133 1.92 20.02 13.34
C ARG A 133 2.66 21.23 13.91
N PRO A 134 4.00 21.27 13.85
CA PRO A 134 4.76 22.40 14.35
C PRO A 134 4.52 23.63 13.47
N ALA A 135 4.60 24.83 14.07
CA ALA A 135 4.40 26.09 13.36
C ALA A 135 5.49 26.37 12.32
N ALA A 136 6.70 25.87 12.55
CA ALA A 136 7.81 25.83 11.61
C ALA A 136 8.28 24.38 11.46
N THR A 137 8.65 23.96 10.25
CA THR A 137 9.16 22.62 10.01
C THR A 137 10.49 22.43 10.74
N PRO A 138 10.67 21.36 11.54
CA PRO A 138 11.94 21.05 12.16
C PRO A 138 12.99 20.81 11.06
N THR A 139 14.13 21.50 11.17
CA THR A 139 15.33 21.25 10.36
C THR A 139 16.23 20.21 11.00
#